data_AF-A0A1Y1IVA0-F1
#
_entry.id   AF-A0A1Y1IVA0-F1
#
_cell.length_a   1.000
_cell.length_b   1.000
_cell.length_c   1.000
_cell.angle_alpha   90.00
_cell.angle_beta   90.00
_cell.angle_gamma   90.00
#
_symmetry.space_group_name_H-M   'P 1'
#
loop_
_entity.id
_entity.type
_entity.pdbx_description
1 polymer ?
#
loop_
_entity_poly.entity_id
_entity_poly.type
_entity_poly.pdbx_seq_one_letter_code
_entity_poly.pdbx_strand_id
1 'polypeptide(L)'
;MDEHEVVEAIRAKTGSADANGCLPWLGRLDVNGYRTLRKSVNKKMQQTNVRRFLWGFNHPDEPLDKFHKCKVICENNKCVKVEHLRRMPLKEEKSSAIIWARLEKRGVRLGNGCLVAEKAYEKVSLRGVMMGIHKASYMLHKSLVESPTEQDENGVPLVLRHLCNDSRCFEPTHLAYGTLRENNYDDKIANGTLPRGPKNHNASISEELARRIKDSKPTTRRGQAGHETAIERAKRFGVHILV
;
A
#
# COMPACT_ATOMS: atom_id res chain seq x y z
N MET A 1 -6.85 -38.74 12.02
CA MET A 1 -6.35 -39.42 10.82
C MET A 1 -4.92 -38.96 10.64
N ASP A 2 -3.96 -39.87 10.70
CA ASP A 2 -2.56 -39.55 10.42
C ASP A 2 -2.36 -39.25 8.92
N GLU A 3 -1.18 -38.79 8.53
CA GLU A 3 -0.93 -38.42 7.13
C GLU A 3 -0.91 -39.62 6.18
N HIS A 4 -0.49 -40.80 6.65
CA HIS A 4 -0.47 -42.03 5.85
C HIS A 4 -1.89 -42.52 5.56
N GLU A 5 -2.78 -42.49 6.53
CA GLU A 5 -4.20 -42.81 6.35
C GLU A 5 -4.85 -41.87 5.31
N VAL A 6 -4.44 -40.59 5.27
CA VAL A 6 -4.92 -39.66 4.24
C VAL A 6 -4.41 -40.06 2.85
N VAL A 7 -3.15 -40.48 2.72
CA VAL A 7 -2.57 -40.97 1.45
C VAL A 7 -3.30 -42.21 0.97
N GLU A 8 -3.58 -43.18 1.86
CA GLU A 8 -4.36 -44.37 1.51
C GLU A 8 -5.80 -44.03 1.10
N ALA A 9 -6.45 -43.10 1.80
CA ALA A 9 -7.78 -42.61 1.41
C ALA A 9 -7.78 -41.89 0.05
N ILE A 10 -6.67 -41.27 -0.34
CA ILE A 10 -6.49 -40.68 -1.67
C ILE A 10 -6.28 -41.78 -2.71
N ARG A 11 -5.42 -42.77 -2.45
CA ARG A 11 -5.17 -43.92 -3.33
C ARG A 11 -6.46 -44.68 -3.64
N ALA A 12 -7.29 -44.94 -2.64
CA ALA A 12 -8.59 -45.60 -2.80
C ALA A 12 -9.59 -44.82 -3.69
N LYS A 13 -9.37 -43.51 -3.89
CA LYS A 13 -10.23 -42.62 -4.71
C LYS A 13 -9.55 -42.18 -6.00
N THR A 14 -8.48 -42.86 -6.38
CA THR A 14 -7.67 -42.58 -7.56
C THR A 14 -7.84 -43.72 -8.55
N GLY A 15 -8.15 -43.40 -9.81
CA GLY A 15 -8.30 -44.40 -10.87
C GLY A 15 -6.96 -44.99 -11.31
N SER A 16 -7.03 -46.04 -12.13
CA SER A 16 -5.85 -46.60 -12.79
C SER A 16 -5.15 -45.56 -13.66
N ALA A 17 -3.86 -45.78 -13.90
CA ALA A 17 -3.08 -44.94 -14.80
C ALA A 17 -3.68 -44.95 -16.21
N ASP A 18 -3.89 -43.76 -16.79
CA ASP A 18 -4.26 -43.64 -18.20
C ASP A 18 -3.04 -43.81 -19.14
N ALA A 19 -3.25 -43.72 -20.45
CA ALA A 19 -2.18 -43.85 -21.44
C ALA A 19 -1.03 -42.85 -21.26
N ASN A 20 -1.29 -41.71 -20.61
CA ASN A 20 -0.30 -40.69 -20.29
C ASN A 20 0.30 -40.88 -18.88
N GLY A 21 0.01 -42.00 -18.23
CA GLY A 21 0.42 -42.30 -16.87
C GLY A 21 -0.22 -41.40 -15.82
N CYS A 22 -1.32 -40.69 -16.13
CA CYS A 22 -2.02 -39.84 -15.17
C CYS A 22 -2.89 -40.69 -14.25
N LEU A 23 -3.03 -40.23 -13.01
CA LEU A 23 -3.87 -40.87 -12.00
C LEU A 23 -5.13 -40.02 -11.77
N PRO A 24 -6.26 -40.30 -12.44
CA PRO A 24 -7.45 -39.46 -12.37
C PRO A 24 -8.13 -39.57 -11.02
N TRP A 25 -8.47 -38.43 -10.42
CA TRP A 25 -9.30 -38.38 -9.21
C TRP A 25 -10.75 -38.80 -9.49
N LEU A 26 -11.21 -39.84 -8.80
CA LEU A 26 -12.57 -40.36 -8.84
C LEU A 26 -13.43 -39.90 -7.66
N GLY A 27 -12.80 -39.25 -6.65
CA GLY A 27 -13.50 -38.75 -5.49
C GLY A 27 -14.31 -37.47 -5.75
N ARG A 28 -14.85 -36.91 -4.65
CA ARG A 28 -15.69 -35.71 -4.69
C ARG A 28 -14.91 -34.48 -5.18
N LEU A 29 -15.59 -33.66 -5.98
CA LEU A 29 -15.18 -32.31 -6.34
C LEU A 29 -16.00 -31.29 -5.53
N ASP A 30 -15.41 -30.14 -5.22
CA ASP A 30 -16.17 -29.01 -4.66
C ASP A 30 -16.92 -28.22 -5.75
N VAL A 31 -17.62 -27.15 -5.34
CA VAL A 31 -18.39 -26.29 -6.25
C VAL A 31 -17.54 -25.59 -7.31
N ASN A 32 -16.23 -25.46 -7.08
CA ASN A 32 -15.26 -24.86 -8.00
C ASN A 32 -14.48 -25.94 -8.79
N GLY A 33 -14.86 -27.22 -8.67
CA GLY A 33 -14.20 -28.33 -9.35
C GLY A 33 -12.88 -28.80 -8.72
N TYR A 34 -12.54 -28.35 -7.50
CA TYR A 34 -11.34 -28.82 -6.80
C TYR A 34 -11.55 -30.19 -6.16
N ARG A 35 -10.50 -31.01 -6.22
CA ARG A 35 -10.45 -32.34 -5.58
C ARG A 35 -10.33 -32.15 -4.09
N THR A 36 -11.31 -32.66 -3.34
CA THR A 36 -11.34 -32.47 -1.89
C THR A 36 -11.54 -33.78 -1.16
N LEU A 37 -10.87 -33.91 -0.02
CA LEU A 37 -11.03 -35.01 0.92
C LEU A 37 -11.44 -34.42 2.27
N ARG A 38 -12.39 -35.06 2.95
CA ARG A 38 -12.74 -34.72 4.32
C ARG A 38 -11.95 -35.62 5.27
N LYS A 39 -11.27 -35.03 6.25
CA LYS A 39 -10.54 -35.75 7.31
C LYS A 39 -10.92 -35.21 8.69
N SER A 40 -10.88 -36.07 9.71
CA SER A 40 -11.07 -35.66 11.10
C SER A 40 -9.72 -35.27 11.71
N VAL A 41 -9.59 -34.02 12.14
CA VAL A 41 -8.42 -33.47 12.84
C VAL A 41 -8.92 -32.89 14.15
N ASN A 42 -8.43 -33.39 15.29
CA ASN A 42 -8.86 -32.96 16.64
C ASN A 42 -10.39 -33.00 16.82
N LYS A 43 -11.04 -34.10 16.40
CA LYS A 43 -12.51 -34.31 16.42
C LYS A 43 -13.30 -33.31 15.56
N LYS A 44 -12.66 -32.45 14.76
CA LYS A 44 -13.30 -31.55 13.81
C LYS A 44 -13.09 -32.05 12.39
N MET A 45 -14.18 -32.10 11.61
CA MET A 45 -14.11 -32.42 10.19
C MET A 45 -13.53 -31.25 9.42
N GLN A 46 -12.39 -31.47 8.77
CA GLN A 46 -11.72 -30.51 7.91
C GLN A 46 -11.75 -30.99 6.45
N GLN A 47 -12.00 -30.07 5.52
CA GLN A 47 -11.91 -30.33 4.09
C GLN A 47 -10.54 -29.90 3.59
N THR A 48 -9.81 -30.81 2.95
CA THR A 48 -8.46 -30.56 2.44
C THR A 48 -8.45 -30.71 0.91
N ASN A 49 -7.74 -29.81 0.22
CA ASN A 49 -7.49 -29.93 -1.21
C ASN A 49 -6.45 -31.04 -1.45
N VAL A 50 -6.82 -32.05 -2.23
CA VAL A 50 -6.02 -33.28 -2.43
C VAL A 50 -4.64 -32.97 -3.00
N ARG A 51 -4.54 -32.07 -3.98
CA ARG A 51 -3.24 -31.72 -4.60
C ARG A 51 -2.32 -30.98 -3.66
N ARG A 52 -2.88 -30.03 -2.91
CA ARG A 52 -2.11 -29.27 -1.92
C ARG A 52 -1.56 -30.19 -0.84
N PHE A 53 -2.36 -31.17 -0.40
CA PHE A 53 -1.92 -32.20 0.53
C PHE A 53 -0.81 -33.07 -0.06
N LEU A 54 -1.04 -33.66 -1.24
CA LEU A 54 -0.05 -34.52 -1.90
C LEU A 54 1.27 -33.80 -2.15
N TRP A 55 1.23 -32.53 -2.57
CA TRP A 55 2.44 -31.72 -2.74
C TRP A 55 3.20 -31.57 -1.42
N GLY A 56 2.54 -31.11 -0.34
CA GLY A 56 3.20 -30.93 0.96
C GLY A 56 3.75 -32.23 1.55
N PHE A 57 3.07 -33.35 1.32
CA PHE A 57 3.50 -34.67 1.77
C PHE A 57 4.77 -35.17 1.02
N ASN A 58 4.86 -34.93 -0.29
CA ASN A 58 5.99 -35.41 -1.10
C ASN A 58 7.15 -34.39 -1.21
N HIS A 59 6.90 -33.13 -0.88
CA HIS A 59 7.89 -32.04 -0.93
C HIS A 59 7.89 -31.27 0.39
N PRO A 60 8.34 -31.89 1.50
CA PRO A 60 8.31 -31.26 2.82
C PRO A 60 9.19 -30.00 2.90
N ASP A 61 10.26 -29.94 2.11
CA ASP A 61 11.17 -28.79 2.04
C ASP A 61 10.61 -27.62 1.20
N GLU A 62 9.56 -27.86 0.41
CA GLU A 62 8.94 -26.85 -0.46
C GLU A 62 7.41 -26.77 -0.25
N PRO A 63 6.93 -26.44 0.97
CA PRO A 63 5.51 -26.37 1.23
C PRO A 63 4.87 -25.25 0.39
N LEU A 64 3.60 -25.45 0.02
CA LEU A 64 2.83 -24.42 -0.65
C LEU A 64 2.48 -23.32 0.36
N ASP A 65 3.10 -22.15 0.22
CA ASP A 65 2.71 -20.95 0.96
C ASP A 65 1.40 -20.34 0.43
N LYS A 66 1.06 -19.12 0.88
CA LYS A 66 -0.13 -18.36 0.47
C LYS A 66 -0.01 -17.71 -0.92
N PHE A 67 1.20 -17.63 -1.46
CA PHE A 67 1.53 -17.04 -2.76
C PHE A 67 1.69 -18.08 -3.86
N HIS A 68 1.68 -19.37 -3.53
CA HIS A 68 1.83 -20.45 -4.48
C HIS A 68 0.61 -21.38 -4.53
N LYS A 69 0.32 -21.88 -5.72
CA LYS A 69 -0.69 -22.91 -6.00
C LYS A 69 -0.04 -24.12 -6.62
N CYS A 70 -0.69 -25.26 -6.46
CA CYS A 70 -0.34 -26.48 -7.15
C CYS A 70 -1.12 -26.54 -8.48
N LYS A 71 -0.42 -26.45 -9.61
CA LYS A 71 -1.02 -26.59 -10.95
C LYS A 71 -0.70 -27.95 -11.52
N VAL A 72 -1.67 -28.56 -12.20
CA VAL A 72 -1.40 -29.76 -13.03
C VAL A 72 -0.77 -29.32 -14.32
N ILE A 73 0.31 -30.00 -14.72
CA ILE A 73 1.03 -29.73 -15.97
C ILE A 73 0.68 -30.70 -17.11
N CYS A 74 -0.03 -31.81 -16.83
CA CYS A 74 -0.57 -32.70 -17.86
C CYS A 74 -1.95 -32.24 -18.38
N GLU A 75 -2.39 -32.81 -19.50
CA GLU A 75 -3.69 -32.51 -20.12
C GLU A 75 -4.89 -33.00 -19.30
N ASN A 76 -4.69 -34.07 -18.51
CA ASN A 76 -5.74 -34.61 -17.64
C ASN A 76 -5.94 -33.70 -16.41
N ASN A 77 -6.92 -32.81 -16.49
CA ASN A 77 -7.20 -31.88 -15.41
C ASN A 77 -7.58 -32.55 -14.10
N LYS A 78 -7.94 -33.85 -14.07
CA LYS A 78 -8.27 -34.67 -12.88
C LYS A 78 -7.09 -35.38 -12.26
N CYS A 79 -5.92 -35.33 -12.89
CA CYS A 79 -4.72 -35.98 -12.39
C CYS A 79 -4.35 -35.55 -10.96
N VAL A 80 -3.97 -36.51 -10.12
CA VAL A 80 -3.40 -36.30 -8.79
C VAL A 80 -1.99 -36.87 -8.64
N LYS A 81 -1.40 -37.39 -9.72
CA LYS A 81 -0.01 -37.87 -9.76
C LYS A 81 0.96 -36.74 -9.45
N VAL A 82 1.84 -36.94 -8.47
CA VAL A 82 2.72 -35.90 -7.90
C VAL A 82 3.67 -35.33 -8.96
N GLU A 83 4.21 -36.19 -9.83
CA GLU A 83 5.11 -35.81 -10.92
C GLU A 83 4.42 -34.92 -11.97
N HIS A 84 3.08 -34.93 -12.02
CA HIS A 84 2.28 -34.07 -12.91
C HIS A 84 1.79 -32.81 -12.19
N LEU A 85 2.24 -32.56 -10.97
CA LEU A 85 1.98 -31.35 -10.21
C LEU A 85 3.20 -30.43 -10.28
N ARG A 86 2.95 -29.13 -10.30
CA ARG A 86 3.99 -28.10 -10.22
C ARG A 86 3.57 -27.00 -9.27
N ARG A 87 4.45 -26.62 -8.36
CA ARG A 87 4.34 -25.39 -7.58
C ARG A 87 4.48 -24.19 -8.52
N MET A 88 3.45 -23.35 -8.55
CA MET A 88 3.40 -22.15 -9.39
C MET A 88 2.96 -20.95 -8.56
N PRO A 89 3.42 -19.73 -8.87
CA PRO A 89 2.89 -18.54 -8.23
C PRO A 89 1.38 -18.42 -8.50
N LEU A 90 0.62 -18.01 -7.49
CA LEU A 90 -0.83 -17.86 -7.54
C LEU A 90 -1.25 -16.82 -8.59
N LYS A 91 -0.48 -15.73 -8.65
CA LYS A 91 -0.56 -14.66 -9.63
C LYS A 91 0.75 -14.61 -10.40
N GLU A 92 0.67 -14.64 -11.73
CA GLU A 92 1.83 -14.31 -12.56
C GLU A 92 2.30 -12.89 -12.22
N GLU A 93 3.61 -12.74 -12.04
CA GLU A 93 4.19 -11.43 -11.83
C GLU A 93 4.04 -10.64 -13.12
N LYS A 94 3.21 -9.60 -13.07
CA LYS A 94 3.02 -8.72 -14.22
C LYS A 94 4.20 -7.78 -14.27
N SER A 95 4.75 -7.57 -15.47
CA SER A 95 5.76 -6.56 -15.68
C SER A 95 5.25 -5.18 -15.23
N SER A 96 6.16 -4.34 -14.74
CA SER A 96 5.82 -2.96 -14.33
C SER A 96 5.13 -2.18 -15.44
N ALA A 97 5.48 -2.44 -16.71
CA ALA A 97 4.84 -1.84 -17.88
C ALA A 97 3.34 -2.19 -18.00
N ILE A 98 2.96 -3.46 -17.78
CA ILE A 98 1.55 -3.89 -17.83
C ILE A 98 0.76 -3.25 -16.68
N ILE A 99 1.39 -3.11 -15.51
CA ILE A 99 0.75 -2.47 -14.36
C ILE A 99 0.60 -0.97 -14.62
N TRP A 100 1.64 -0.32 -15.15
CA TRP A 100 1.62 1.09 -15.52
C TRP A 100 0.51 1.42 -16.53
N ALA A 101 0.42 0.65 -17.62
CA ALA A 101 -0.63 0.82 -18.63
C ALA A 101 -2.06 0.67 -18.06
N ARG A 102 -2.24 -0.03 -16.93
CA ARG A 102 -3.52 -0.10 -16.22
C ARG A 102 -3.77 1.10 -15.32
N LEU A 103 -2.72 1.66 -14.72
CA LEU A 103 -2.81 2.89 -13.93
C LEU A 103 -3.11 4.10 -14.82
N GLU A 104 -2.46 4.22 -15.97
CA GLU A 104 -2.72 5.32 -16.92
C GLU A 104 -4.19 5.38 -17.35
N LYS A 105 -4.85 4.23 -17.54
CA LYS A 105 -6.28 4.16 -17.86
C LYS A 105 -7.22 4.69 -16.77
N ARG A 106 -6.71 4.92 -15.54
CA ARG A 106 -7.48 5.50 -14.44
C ARG A 106 -7.35 7.03 -14.36
N GLY A 107 -6.50 7.62 -15.19
CA GLY A 107 -6.26 9.05 -15.16
C GLY A 107 -6.49 9.74 -16.49
N VAL A 108 -6.54 11.05 -16.43
CA VAL A 108 -6.57 11.95 -17.59
C VAL A 108 -5.30 12.80 -17.55
N ARG A 109 -4.62 12.95 -18.70
CA ARG A 109 -3.48 13.86 -18.81
C ARG A 109 -3.97 15.29 -19.00
N LEU A 110 -3.47 16.21 -18.17
CA LEU A 110 -3.72 17.64 -18.25
C LEU A 110 -2.62 18.33 -19.05
N GLY A 111 -2.87 19.54 -19.55
CA GLY A 111 -1.91 20.32 -20.36
C GLY A 111 -0.62 20.70 -19.61
N ASN A 112 -0.60 20.62 -18.28
CA ASN A 112 0.58 20.84 -17.44
C ASN A 112 1.41 19.56 -17.19
N GLY A 113 1.13 18.47 -17.90
CA GLY A 113 1.83 17.19 -17.74
C GLY A 113 1.30 16.31 -16.60
N CYS A 114 0.41 16.81 -15.74
CA CYS A 114 -0.18 15.99 -14.68
C CYS A 114 -1.03 14.86 -15.25
N LEU A 115 -0.87 13.66 -14.70
CA LEU A 115 -1.77 12.53 -14.88
C LEU A 115 -2.67 12.45 -13.65
N VAL A 116 -3.93 12.86 -13.76
CA VAL A 116 -4.84 13.04 -12.61
C VAL A 116 -5.89 11.94 -12.55
N ALA A 117 -6.12 11.41 -11.36
CA ALA A 117 -7.20 10.46 -11.07
C ALA A 117 -8.56 11.18 -10.95
N GLU A 118 -9.65 10.43 -11.06
CA GLU A 118 -11.01 10.96 -10.88
C GLU A 118 -11.22 11.48 -9.45
N LYS A 119 -10.64 10.80 -8.46
CA LYS A 119 -10.76 11.12 -7.03
C LYS A 119 -9.40 11.38 -6.40
N ALA A 120 -9.35 12.35 -5.49
CA ALA A 120 -8.16 12.58 -4.68
C ALA A 120 -7.88 11.35 -3.80
N TYR A 121 -6.61 10.98 -3.67
CA TYR A 121 -6.17 9.84 -2.86
C TYR A 121 -6.80 8.48 -3.26
N GLU A 122 -7.09 8.27 -4.55
CA GLU A 122 -7.55 6.98 -5.04
C GLU A 122 -6.59 5.85 -4.62
N LYS A 123 -7.14 4.69 -4.23
CA LYS A 123 -6.36 3.52 -3.81
C LYS A 123 -6.36 2.45 -4.89
N VAL A 124 -5.22 1.78 -5.04
CA VAL A 124 -5.00 0.68 -5.99
C VAL A 124 -4.35 -0.51 -5.28
N SER A 125 -4.55 -1.72 -5.82
CA SER A 125 -3.83 -2.91 -5.37
C SER A 125 -2.58 -3.09 -6.21
N LEU A 126 -1.41 -2.92 -5.61
CA LEU A 126 -0.12 -3.22 -6.22
C LEU A 126 0.46 -4.45 -5.51
N ARG A 127 0.68 -5.54 -6.24
CA ARG A 127 1.23 -6.80 -5.71
C ARG A 127 0.48 -7.36 -4.50
N GLY A 128 -0.84 -7.13 -4.43
CA GLY A 128 -1.69 -7.59 -3.34
C GLY A 128 -1.75 -6.66 -2.12
N VAL A 129 -1.00 -5.56 -2.12
CA VAL A 129 -1.05 -4.53 -1.08
C VAL A 129 -1.90 -3.35 -1.56
N MET A 130 -2.83 -2.88 -0.73
CA MET A 130 -3.62 -1.68 -1.01
C MET A 130 -2.81 -0.43 -0.66
N MET A 131 -2.62 0.48 -1.61
CA MET A 131 -1.90 1.74 -1.40
C MET A 131 -2.48 2.86 -2.26
N GLY A 132 -2.10 4.12 -1.98
CA GLY A 132 -2.49 5.27 -2.80
C GLY A 132 -1.92 5.16 -4.22
N ILE A 133 -2.68 5.65 -5.21
CA ILE A 133 -2.32 5.57 -6.63
C ILE A 133 -1.01 6.29 -6.94
N HIS A 134 -0.76 7.44 -6.29
CA HIS A 134 0.52 8.16 -6.40
C HIS A 134 1.69 7.31 -5.88
N LYS A 135 1.52 6.59 -4.76
CA LYS A 135 2.56 5.73 -4.19
C LYS A 135 2.86 4.56 -5.11
N ALA A 136 1.80 3.91 -5.65
CA ALA A 136 1.97 2.83 -6.62
C ALA A 136 2.67 3.31 -7.90
N SER A 137 2.29 4.47 -8.41
CA SER A 137 2.90 5.11 -9.57
C SER A 137 4.40 5.37 -9.36
N TYR A 138 4.75 6.01 -8.24
CA TYR A 138 6.15 6.28 -7.88
C TYR A 138 6.97 4.99 -7.75
N MET A 139 6.43 3.98 -7.06
CA MET A 139 7.09 2.68 -6.89
C MET A 139 7.36 1.99 -8.23
N LEU A 140 6.41 2.02 -9.17
CA LEU A 140 6.59 1.44 -10.50
C LEU A 140 7.65 2.18 -11.31
N HIS A 141 7.65 3.51 -11.27
CA HIS A 141 8.63 4.33 -11.99
C HIS A 141 10.06 4.13 -11.46
N LYS A 142 10.22 4.00 -10.14
CA LYS A 142 11.51 3.74 -9.49
C LYS A 142 11.87 2.24 -9.43
N SER A 143 11.05 1.36 -10.01
CA SER A 143 11.23 -0.10 -9.97
C SER A 143 11.40 -0.67 -8.55
N LEU A 144 10.68 -0.10 -7.59
CA LEU A 144 10.78 -0.49 -6.18
C LEU A 144 9.93 -1.73 -5.90
N VAL A 145 10.53 -2.71 -5.23
CA VAL A 145 9.84 -3.95 -4.87
C VAL A 145 8.95 -3.76 -3.65
N GLU A 146 9.46 -2.99 -2.70
CA GLU A 146 8.82 -2.66 -1.43
C GLU A 146 8.63 -1.15 -1.33
N SER A 147 7.71 -0.72 -0.46
CA SER A 147 7.64 0.70 -0.13
C SER A 147 9.00 1.13 0.41
N PRO A 148 9.55 2.26 -0.01
CA PRO A 148 10.65 2.90 0.68
C PRO A 148 10.38 2.94 2.18
N THR A 149 11.44 2.77 2.96
CA THR A 149 11.42 2.98 4.40
C THR A 149 10.75 4.32 4.67
N GLU A 150 9.83 4.33 5.62
CA GLU A 150 9.13 5.56 6.02
C GLU A 150 10.05 6.52 6.76
N GLN A 151 11.37 6.33 6.70
CA GLN A 151 12.40 7.10 7.39
C GLN A 151 13.64 7.28 6.50
N ASP A 152 14.32 8.42 6.66
CA ASP A 152 15.63 8.68 6.05
C ASP A 152 16.79 8.06 6.86
N GLU A 153 18.03 8.34 6.46
CA GLU A 153 19.25 7.86 7.14
C GLU A 153 19.38 8.31 8.60
N ASN A 154 18.66 9.37 8.99
CA ASN A 154 18.64 9.92 10.35
C ASN A 154 17.41 9.46 11.15
N GLY A 155 16.58 8.56 10.60
CA GLY A 155 15.35 8.10 11.23
C GLY A 155 14.18 9.09 11.12
N VAL A 156 14.30 10.16 10.32
CA VAL A 156 13.25 11.17 10.14
C VAL A 156 12.16 10.64 9.21
N PRO A 157 10.87 10.70 9.60
CA PRO A 157 9.81 10.18 8.77
C PRO A 157 9.70 10.84 7.39
N LEU A 158 9.66 10.02 6.34
CA LEU A 158 9.50 10.43 4.94
C LEU A 158 8.06 10.21 4.45
N VAL A 159 7.54 11.19 3.72
CA VAL A 159 6.23 11.16 3.06
C VAL A 159 6.40 11.41 1.57
N LEU A 160 5.52 10.82 0.77
CA LEU A 160 5.45 11.12 -0.66
C LEU A 160 4.71 12.44 -0.85
N ARG A 161 5.35 13.40 -1.51
CA ARG A 161 4.85 14.76 -1.78
C ARG A 161 4.63 15.01 -3.26
N HIS A 162 3.69 15.90 -3.56
CA HIS A 162 3.36 16.35 -4.91
C HIS A 162 4.10 17.65 -5.24
N LEU A 163 4.92 17.63 -6.27
CA LEU A 163 5.61 18.82 -6.77
C LEU A 163 4.68 19.76 -7.56
N CYS A 164 3.51 19.27 -7.97
CA CYS A 164 2.55 20.00 -8.81
C CYS A 164 1.33 20.57 -8.05
N ASN A 165 1.27 20.38 -6.72
CA ASN A 165 0.17 20.84 -5.86
C ASN A 165 -1.25 20.33 -6.22
N ASP A 166 -1.39 19.33 -7.11
CA ASP A 166 -2.67 18.63 -7.35
C ASP A 166 -2.66 17.26 -6.67
N SER A 167 -3.47 17.11 -5.62
CA SER A 167 -3.59 15.87 -4.83
C SER A 167 -4.17 14.68 -5.60
N ARG A 168 -4.77 14.90 -6.78
CA ARG A 168 -5.23 13.83 -7.69
C ARG A 168 -4.13 13.37 -8.64
N CYS A 169 -3.05 14.14 -8.78
CA CYS A 169 -1.96 13.79 -9.66
C CYS A 169 -1.25 12.53 -9.18
N PHE A 170 -0.93 11.65 -10.11
CA PHE A 170 -0.12 10.47 -9.90
C PHE A 170 0.93 10.31 -11.01
N GLU A 171 1.27 11.38 -11.73
CA GLU A 171 2.41 11.38 -12.64
C GLU A 171 3.72 11.19 -11.85
N PRO A 172 4.51 10.13 -12.09
CA PRO A 172 5.68 9.81 -11.28
C PRO A 172 6.72 10.93 -11.21
N THR A 173 6.87 11.71 -12.29
CA THR A 173 7.83 12.83 -12.35
C THR A 173 7.40 14.01 -11.48
N HIS A 174 6.13 14.08 -11.08
CA HIS A 174 5.58 15.09 -10.18
C HIS A 174 5.54 14.63 -8.72
N LEU A 175 6.18 13.50 -8.39
CA LEU A 175 6.19 12.90 -7.07
C LEU A 175 7.63 12.78 -6.55
N ALA A 176 7.84 13.11 -5.29
CA ALA A 176 9.12 12.94 -4.59
C ALA A 176 8.88 12.47 -3.16
N TYR A 177 9.87 11.85 -2.54
CA TYR A 177 9.88 11.71 -1.09
C TYR A 177 10.46 12.97 -0.46
N GLY A 178 9.93 13.34 0.71
CA GLY A 178 10.46 14.42 1.54
C GLY A 178 9.98 14.26 2.97
N THR A 179 10.53 15.07 3.85
CA THR A 179 10.13 15.16 5.25
C THR A 179 8.73 15.77 5.38
N LEU A 180 8.08 15.51 6.52
CA LEU A 180 6.82 16.18 6.87
C LEU A 180 6.94 17.71 6.87
N ARG A 181 8.12 18.25 7.19
CA ARG A 181 8.41 19.68 7.16
C ARG A 181 8.36 20.22 5.74
N GLU A 182 9.04 19.58 4.80
CA GLU A 182 9.04 19.98 3.39
C GLU A 182 7.61 19.98 2.82
N ASN A 183 6.87 18.88 3.05
CA ASN A 183 5.51 18.74 2.52
C ASN A 183 4.50 19.73 3.13
N ASN A 184 4.57 19.99 4.45
CA ASN A 184 3.58 20.84 5.12
C ASN A 184 3.94 22.32 5.14
N TYR A 185 5.22 22.67 5.07
CA TYR A 185 5.68 24.04 5.23
C TYR A 185 6.29 24.57 3.93
N ASP A 186 7.36 23.96 3.44
CA ASP A 186 8.13 24.49 2.31
C ASP A 186 7.30 24.49 1.02
N ASP A 187 6.63 23.37 0.72
CA ASP A 187 5.76 23.25 -0.46
C ASP A 187 4.55 24.19 -0.38
N LYS A 188 3.98 24.42 0.81
CA LYS A 188 2.86 25.36 0.97
C LYS A 188 3.28 26.82 0.86
N ILE A 189 4.51 27.14 1.25
CA ILE A 189 5.08 28.48 1.09
C ILE A 189 5.36 28.74 -0.39
N ALA A 190 6.01 27.80 -1.07
CA ALA A 190 6.31 27.90 -2.49
C ALA A 190 5.03 28.08 -3.33
N ASN A 191 3.96 27.36 -2.97
CA ASN A 191 2.66 27.45 -3.65
C ASN A 191 1.75 28.58 -3.13
N GLY A 192 2.17 29.33 -2.11
CA GLY A 192 1.35 30.40 -1.52
C GLY A 192 0.04 29.93 -0.88
N THR A 193 -0.10 28.64 -0.60
CA THR A 193 -1.30 28.03 0.00
C THR A 193 -1.26 27.99 1.52
N LEU A 194 -0.10 28.26 2.12
CA LEU A 194 0.03 28.34 3.58
C LEU A 194 -0.80 29.52 4.11
N PRO A 195 -1.87 29.31 4.89
CA PRO A 195 -2.68 30.40 5.42
C PRO A 195 -1.85 31.21 6.43
N ARG A 196 -1.40 32.39 5.99
CA ARG A 196 -0.64 33.35 6.81
C ARG A 196 -1.40 34.66 6.94
N GLY A 197 -1.21 35.30 8.09
CA GLY A 197 -1.84 36.58 8.41
C GLY A 197 -3.36 36.50 8.25
N PRO A 198 -4.00 37.47 7.57
CA PRO A 198 -5.46 37.57 7.50
C PRO A 198 -6.14 36.43 6.74
N LYS A 199 -5.40 35.62 5.97
CA LYS A 199 -5.95 34.43 5.30
C LYS A 199 -6.17 33.25 6.25
N ASN A 200 -5.60 33.29 7.46
CA ASN A 200 -5.84 32.27 8.46
C ASN A 200 -7.19 32.53 9.14
N HIS A 201 -8.06 31.52 9.22
CA HIS A 201 -9.38 31.62 9.85
C HIS A 201 -9.30 32.00 11.35
N ASN A 202 -8.17 31.74 12.00
CA ASN A 202 -7.92 32.14 13.38
C ASN A 202 -7.24 33.52 13.51
N ALA A 203 -6.99 34.23 12.41
CA ALA A 203 -6.41 35.56 12.47
C ALA A 203 -7.44 36.57 12.97
N SER A 204 -7.24 37.07 14.18
CA SER A 204 -8.07 38.11 14.80
C SER A 204 -7.63 39.53 14.44
N ILE A 205 -6.48 39.70 13.78
CA ILE A 205 -5.88 41.00 13.49
C ILE A 205 -5.46 41.11 12.04
N SER A 206 -5.52 42.35 11.51
CA SER A 206 -5.03 42.66 10.17
C SER A 206 -3.50 42.58 10.10
N GLU A 207 -2.98 42.40 8.89
CA GLU A 207 -1.54 42.39 8.64
C GLU A 207 -0.86 43.72 9.04
N GLU A 208 -1.57 44.83 8.82
CA GLU A 208 -1.10 46.15 9.22
C GLU A 208 -1.01 46.31 10.74
N LEU A 209 -2.02 45.82 11.49
CA LEU A 209 -1.97 45.83 12.94
C LEU A 209 -0.86 44.92 13.48
N ALA A 210 -0.67 43.75 12.88
CA ALA A 210 0.41 42.83 13.23
C ALA A 210 1.80 43.46 13.00
N ARG A 211 1.98 44.21 11.90
CA ARG A 211 3.22 44.96 11.62
C ARG A 211 3.47 46.03 12.67
N ARG A 212 2.45 46.85 12.99
CA ARG A 212 2.54 47.87 14.04
C ARG A 212 2.91 47.28 15.41
N ILE A 213 2.34 46.13 15.79
CA ILE A 213 2.68 45.42 17.03
C ILE A 213 4.14 44.96 16.98
N LYS A 214 4.61 44.42 15.86
CA LYS A 214 6.00 43.95 15.69
C LYS A 214 7.00 45.09 15.81
N ASP A 215 6.71 46.23 15.19
CA ASP A 215 7.59 47.40 15.18
C ASP A 215 7.60 48.13 16.53
N SER A 216 6.56 47.95 17.35
CA SER A 216 6.47 48.52 18.70
C SER A 216 7.26 47.76 19.78
N LYS A 217 7.99 46.70 19.42
CA LYS A 217 8.77 45.91 20.39
C LYS A 217 9.84 46.78 21.06
N PRO A 218 9.92 46.80 22.41
CA PRO A 218 10.90 47.60 23.13
C PRO A 218 12.29 47.07 22.84
N THR A 219 13.23 47.99 22.64
CA THR A 219 14.67 47.71 22.56
C THR A 219 15.28 47.44 23.94
N THR A 220 14.58 47.84 25.02
CA THR A 220 15.01 47.68 26.40
C THR A 220 14.84 46.24 26.90
N ARG A 221 15.81 45.78 27.70
CA ARG A 221 15.77 44.43 28.29
C ARG A 221 14.72 44.35 29.39
N ARG A 222 14.20 43.15 29.62
CA ARG A 222 13.25 42.87 30.70
C ARG A 222 13.85 43.30 32.05
N GLY A 223 13.12 44.12 32.80
CA GLY A 223 13.55 44.68 34.10
C GLY A 223 14.19 46.08 34.02
N GLN A 224 14.45 46.62 32.82
CA GLN A 224 14.88 48.00 32.66
C GLN A 224 13.68 48.95 32.63
N ALA A 225 13.89 50.19 33.10
CA ALA A 225 12.90 51.26 32.99
C ALA A 225 12.47 51.43 31.52
N GLY A 226 11.14 51.47 31.28
CA GLY A 226 10.57 51.58 29.94
C GLY A 226 10.41 50.25 29.17
N HIS A 227 10.69 49.10 29.79
CA HIS A 227 10.36 47.81 29.16
C HIS A 227 8.85 47.54 29.22
N GLU A 228 8.20 47.51 28.06
CA GLU A 228 6.78 47.17 27.93
C GLU A 228 6.60 45.65 27.75
N THR A 229 5.86 45.04 28.67
CA THR A 229 5.50 43.62 28.61
C THR A 229 4.60 43.31 27.41
N ALA A 230 4.53 42.03 27.01
CA ALA A 230 3.64 41.61 25.93
C ALA A 230 2.16 41.93 26.22
N ILE A 231 1.73 41.83 27.48
CA ILE A 231 0.35 42.10 27.92
C ILE A 231 0.03 43.59 27.81
N GLU A 232 0.93 44.47 28.27
CA GLU A 232 0.74 45.92 28.16
C GLU A 232 0.69 46.35 26.69
N ARG A 233 1.57 45.79 25.85
CA ARG A 233 1.55 46.01 24.41
C ARG A 233 0.24 45.54 23.79
N ALA A 234 -0.22 44.35 24.12
CA ALA A 234 -1.48 43.83 23.64
C ALA A 234 -2.66 44.74 24.02
N LYS A 235 -2.73 45.20 25.27
CA LYS A 235 -3.71 46.19 25.74
C LYS A 235 -3.62 47.50 24.95
N ARG A 236 -2.42 48.02 24.71
CA ARG A 236 -2.18 49.26 23.93
C ARG A 236 -2.70 49.16 22.50
N PHE A 237 -2.60 47.98 21.88
CA PHE A 237 -3.13 47.73 20.53
C PHE A 237 -4.57 47.20 20.49
N GLY A 238 -5.23 47.05 21.65
CA GLY A 238 -6.60 46.53 21.73
C GLY A 238 -6.73 45.07 21.33
N VAL A 239 -5.69 44.26 21.51
CA VAL A 239 -5.67 42.83 21.16
C VAL A 239 -5.61 41.95 22.41
N HIS A 240 -6.23 40.78 22.36
CA HIS A 240 -6.23 39.82 23.46
C HIS A 240 -5.12 38.78 23.27
N ILE A 241 -4.35 38.53 24.34
CA ILE A 241 -3.44 37.38 24.39
C ILE A 241 -4.24 36.20 24.96
N LEU A 242 -4.36 35.13 24.18
CA LEU A 242 -4.79 33.83 24.69
C LEU A 242 -3.63 33.31 25.55
N VAL A 243 -3.84 33.26 26.86
CA VAL A 243 -2.90 32.71 27.85
C VAL A 243 -3.14 31.21 27.97
#